data_AF-A0A833T3I6-F1
#
_entry.id   AF-A0A833T3I6-F1
#
_cell.length_a   1.000
_cell.length_b   1.000
_cell.length_c   1.000
_cell.angle_alpha   90.00
_cell.angle_beta   90.00
_cell.angle_gamma   90.00
#
_symmetry.space_group_name_H-M   'P 1'
#
loop_
_entity.id
_entity.type
_entity.pdbx_description
1 polymer ?
#
loop_
_entity_poly.entity_id
_entity_poly.type
_entity_poly.pdbx_seq_one_letter_code
_entity_poly.pdbx_strand_id
1 'polypeptide(L)'
;MLDAYSFDIVRAVEVQPPRFYIPARGRSEEALDVAARFSVNYARIEIDEQPGTGWPVNIKTVYCPCRYHAKMDSCVHRLFALRVRNYLDGTGERLMFNRSRKRGDEDVSNKRGPG
;
A
#
# COMPACT_ATOMS: atom_id res chain seq x y z
N MET A 1 31.95 -10.19 1.62
CA MET A 1 31.41 -9.53 0.42
C MET A 1 30.11 -8.89 0.87
N LEU A 2 30.11 -7.57 1.09
CA LEU A 2 28.93 -6.88 1.64
C LEU A 2 27.95 -6.68 0.48
N ASP A 3 26.86 -7.43 0.54
CA ASP A 3 25.85 -7.46 -0.51
C ASP A 3 25.30 -6.06 -0.78
N ALA A 4 25.08 -5.83 -2.08
CA ALA A 4 24.69 -4.56 -2.67
C ALA A 4 23.65 -3.80 -1.83
N TYR A 5 23.92 -2.52 -1.66
CA TYR A 5 23.04 -1.47 -1.15
C TYR A 5 21.55 -1.83 -1.19
N SER A 6 21.02 -2.12 0.01
CA SER A 6 19.70 -2.64 0.36
C SER A 6 18.53 -1.66 0.05
N PHE A 7 18.37 -1.24 -1.20
CA PHE A 7 17.21 -0.43 -1.61
C PHE A 7 15.90 -1.25 -1.70
N ASP A 8 16.00 -2.58 -1.69
CA ASP A 8 14.84 -3.46 -1.90
C ASP A 8 14.11 -3.85 -0.62
N ILE A 9 14.63 -3.47 0.54
CA ILE A 9 14.04 -3.79 1.83
C ILE A 9 13.39 -2.54 2.43
N VAL A 10 12.08 -2.59 2.64
CA VAL A 10 11.35 -1.59 3.42
C VAL A 10 11.00 -2.17 4.77
N ARG A 11 11.38 -1.46 5.83
CA ARG A 11 10.96 -1.77 7.20
C ARG A 11 9.57 -1.20 7.43
N ALA A 12 8.60 -2.08 7.66
CA ALA A 12 7.22 -1.69 7.92
C ALA A 12 6.88 -2.00 9.39
N VAL A 13 6.60 -0.94 10.15
CA VAL A 13 6.08 -1.04 11.51
C VAL A 13 4.59 -0.74 11.45
N GLU A 14 3.80 -1.73 11.81
CA GLU A 14 2.39 -1.58 12.07
C GLU A 14 2.13 -1.34 13.55
N VAL A 15 1.50 -0.21 13.84
CA VAL A 15 0.91 0.10 15.14
C VAL A 15 -0.58 -0.09 14.98
N GLN A 16 -1.20 -0.86 15.88
CA GLN A 16 -2.62 -1.15 15.80
C GLN A 16 -3.43 0.16 15.82
N PRO A 17 -4.16 0.52 14.74
CA PRO A 17 -4.91 1.76 14.71
C PRO A 17 -6.11 1.70 15.67
N PRO A 18 -6.54 2.84 16.24
CA PRO A 18 -7.75 2.88 17.04
C PRO A 18 -8.94 2.45 16.19
N ARG A 19 -9.68 1.45 16.67
CA ARG A 19 -10.85 0.90 15.97
C ARG A 19 -12.07 1.73 16.34
N PHE A 20 -12.81 2.19 15.33
CA PHE A 20 -14.06 2.92 15.50
C PHE A 20 -15.23 2.09 14.97
N TYR A 21 -16.42 2.32 15.53
CA TYR A 21 -17.65 1.64 15.13
C TYR A 21 -18.01 2.00 13.68
N ILE A 22 -18.31 0.98 12.86
CA ILE A 22 -18.82 1.15 11.50
C ILE A 22 -20.31 0.79 11.52
N PRO A 23 -21.21 1.74 11.22
CA PRO A 23 -22.64 1.48 11.17
C PRO A 23 -23.03 0.40 10.15
N ALA A 24 -24.06 -0.37 10.48
CA ALA A 24 -24.62 -1.44 9.66
C ALA A 24 -25.20 -0.92 8.33
N ARG A 25 -24.40 -0.90 7.25
CA ARG A 25 -24.93 -0.67 5.90
C ARG A 25 -25.32 -2.00 5.26
N GLY A 26 -26.60 -2.38 5.39
CA GLY A 26 -27.17 -3.55 4.71
C GLY A 26 -26.61 -4.90 5.16
N ARG A 27 -26.04 -4.98 6.37
CA ARG A 27 -25.56 -6.22 7.00
C ARG A 27 -26.30 -6.44 8.30
N SER A 28 -26.61 -7.71 8.62
CA SER A 28 -27.19 -8.05 9.92
C SER A 28 -26.18 -7.80 11.05
N GLU A 29 -26.67 -7.63 12.26
CA GLU A 29 -25.84 -7.41 13.45
C GLU A 29 -24.85 -8.57 13.66
N GLU A 30 -25.30 -9.80 13.46
CA GLU A 30 -24.46 -11.00 13.59
C GLU A 30 -23.35 -11.03 12.53
N ALA A 31 -23.64 -10.62 11.29
CA ALA A 31 -22.65 -10.55 10.24
C ALA A 31 -21.57 -9.49 10.52
N LEU A 32 -21.95 -8.39 11.19
CA LEU A 32 -21.01 -7.35 11.62
C LEU A 32 -20.15 -7.82 12.78
N ASP A 33 -20.72 -8.51 13.75
CA ASP A 33 -19.99 -9.06 14.89
C ASP A 33 -18.95 -10.09 14.47
N VAL A 34 -19.32 -10.99 13.56
CA VAL A 34 -18.40 -11.98 13.00
C VAL A 34 -17.27 -11.29 12.25
N ALA A 35 -17.58 -10.31 11.38
CA ALA A 35 -16.58 -9.55 10.64
C ALA A 35 -15.66 -8.74 11.59
N ALA A 36 -16.21 -8.15 12.64
CA ALA A 36 -15.46 -7.44 13.66
C ALA A 36 -14.46 -8.38 14.36
N ARG A 37 -14.89 -9.57 14.77
CA ARG A 37 -14.01 -10.58 15.39
C ARG A 37 -12.89 -11.02 14.47
N PHE A 38 -13.19 -11.27 13.18
CA PHE A 38 -12.16 -11.60 12.20
C PHE A 38 -11.14 -10.47 12.06
N SER A 39 -11.59 -9.22 11.90
CA SER A 39 -10.70 -8.06 11.83
C SER A 39 -9.81 -7.90 13.08
N VAL A 40 -10.32 -8.27 14.26
CA VAL A 40 -9.55 -8.26 15.51
C VAL A 40 -8.46 -9.32 15.50
N ASN A 41 -8.81 -10.55 15.12
CA ASN A 41 -7.87 -11.64 15.07
C ASN A 41 -6.79 -11.41 14.00
N TYR A 42 -7.17 -10.86 12.85
CA TYR A 42 -6.25 -10.55 11.75
C TYR A 42 -5.24 -9.46 12.11
N ALA A 43 -5.70 -8.32 12.65
CA ALA A 43 -4.79 -7.26 13.08
C ALA A 43 -3.85 -7.71 14.21
N ARG A 44 -4.28 -8.66 15.07
CA ARG A 44 -3.39 -9.24 16.08
C ARG A 44 -2.27 -10.06 15.44
N ILE A 45 -2.58 -10.93 14.48
CA ILE A 45 -1.56 -11.79 13.84
C ILE A 45 -0.63 -11.02 12.88
N GLU A 46 -0.98 -9.79 12.49
CA GLU A 46 -0.07 -8.91 11.72
C GLU A 46 1.03 -8.29 12.59
N ILE A 47 0.73 -8.06 13.87
CA ILE A 47 1.63 -7.42 14.85
C ILE A 47 2.32 -8.46 15.75
N ASP A 48 1.75 -9.65 15.86
CA ASP A 48 2.34 -10.76 16.62
C ASP A 48 3.79 -11.01 16.19
N GLU A 49 4.72 -11.01 17.16
CA GLU A 49 6.16 -11.16 16.96
C GLU A 49 6.82 -10.07 16.09
N GLN A 50 6.19 -8.90 15.93
CA GLN A 50 6.77 -7.80 15.18
C GLN A 50 8.12 -7.38 15.79
N PRO A 51 9.21 -7.36 14.99
CA PRO A 51 10.50 -6.87 15.45
C PRO A 51 10.41 -5.41 15.86
N GLY A 52 11.18 -4.98 16.87
CA GLY A 52 11.23 -3.56 17.26
C GLY A 52 11.67 -2.59 16.16
N THR A 53 12.31 -3.12 15.10
CA THR A 53 12.68 -2.37 13.89
C THR A 53 11.67 -2.50 12.74
N GLY A 54 10.53 -3.14 12.98
CA GLY A 54 9.52 -3.47 11.96
C GLY A 54 9.88 -4.70 11.13
N TRP A 55 8.91 -5.16 10.33
CA TRP A 55 9.10 -6.27 9.42
C TRP A 55 9.97 -5.86 8.23
N PRO A 56 11.04 -6.61 7.90
CA PRO A 56 11.84 -6.37 6.70
C PRO A 56 11.11 -6.94 5.48
N VAL A 57 10.35 -6.09 4.78
CA VAL A 57 9.61 -6.47 3.59
C VAL A 57 10.52 -6.38 2.37
N ASN A 58 10.65 -7.49 1.63
CA ASN A 58 11.40 -7.53 0.39
C ASN A 58 10.49 -7.13 -0.78
N ILE A 59 10.79 -6.01 -1.42
CA ILE A 59 10.01 -5.44 -2.51
C ILE A 59 10.23 -6.19 -3.83
N LYS A 60 11.43 -6.74 -4.06
CA LYS A 60 11.75 -7.49 -5.28
C LYS A 60 10.99 -8.80 -5.35
N THR A 61 11.02 -9.56 -4.25
CA THR A 61 10.29 -10.83 -4.14
C THR A 61 8.84 -10.64 -3.70
N VAL A 62 8.49 -9.39 -3.35
CA VAL A 62 7.17 -9.00 -2.85
C VAL A 62 6.71 -9.83 -1.65
N TYR A 63 7.65 -10.08 -0.74
CA TYR A 63 7.50 -10.99 0.39
C TYR A 63 7.62 -10.27 1.73
N CYS A 64 6.74 -10.63 2.67
CA CYS A 64 6.78 -10.14 4.04
C CYS A 64 6.89 -11.30 5.04
N PRO A 65 7.85 -11.29 5.99
CA PRO A 65 8.02 -12.38 6.94
C PRO A 65 6.96 -12.43 8.06
N CYS A 66 5.96 -11.54 8.07
CA CYS A 66 4.91 -11.57 9.09
C CYS A 66 4.01 -12.82 8.97
N ARG A 67 3.47 -13.28 10.10
CA ARG A 67 2.63 -14.48 10.17
C ARG A 67 1.35 -14.37 9.32
N TYR A 68 0.79 -13.17 9.22
CA TYR A 68 -0.39 -12.93 8.40
C TYR A 68 -0.10 -13.19 6.90
N HIS A 69 1.04 -12.72 6.38
CA HIS A 69 1.45 -12.98 4.99
C HIS A 69 1.70 -14.47 4.75
N ALA A 70 2.35 -15.18 5.68
CA ALA A 70 2.54 -16.62 5.56
C ALA A 70 1.21 -17.40 5.46
N LYS A 71 0.12 -16.88 6.05
CA LYS A 71 -1.22 -17.50 6.02
C LYS A 71 -2.06 -17.09 4.82
N MET A 72 -1.98 -15.82 4.41
CA MET A 72 -2.94 -15.19 3.49
C MET A 72 -2.30 -14.70 2.18
N ASP A 73 -0.98 -14.91 2.00
CA ASP A 73 -0.16 -14.39 0.89
C ASP A 73 -0.34 -12.88 0.63
N SER A 74 -0.80 -12.16 1.66
CA SER A 74 -1.12 -10.74 1.64
C SER A 74 -0.95 -10.21 3.05
N CYS A 75 -0.60 -8.93 3.22
CA CYS A 75 -0.57 -8.23 4.50
C CYS A 75 -0.45 -6.72 4.25
N VAL A 76 -0.81 -5.91 5.24
CA VAL A 76 -0.69 -4.45 5.10
C VAL A 76 0.77 -3.98 4.94
N HIS A 77 1.73 -4.69 5.53
CA HIS A 77 3.16 -4.40 5.39
C HIS A 77 3.64 -4.51 3.93
N ARG A 78 3.20 -5.55 3.22
CA ARG A 78 3.49 -5.77 1.79
C ARG A 78 2.85 -4.67 0.94
N LEU A 79 1.59 -4.32 1.21
CA LEU A 79 0.89 -3.26 0.51
C LEU A 79 1.55 -1.90 0.73
N PHE A 80 2.00 -1.63 1.96
CA PHE A 80 2.74 -0.43 2.31
C PHE A 80 4.08 -0.38 1.56
N ALA A 81 4.88 -1.44 1.60
CA ALA A 81 6.17 -1.50 0.91
C ALA A 81 6.04 -1.32 -0.61
N LEU A 82 5.03 -1.95 -1.23
CA LEU A 82 4.72 -1.75 -2.65
C LEU A 82 4.28 -0.32 -2.96
N ARG A 83 3.49 0.28 -2.08
CA ARG A 83 3.10 1.68 -2.21
C ARG A 83 4.34 2.57 -2.16
N VAL A 84 5.21 2.39 -1.17
CA VAL A 84 6.48 3.12 -1.04
C VAL A 84 7.33 2.96 -2.29
N ARG A 85 7.49 1.76 -2.84
CA ARG A 85 8.20 1.53 -4.12
C ARG A 85 7.59 2.30 -5.29
N ASN A 86 6.27 2.41 -5.38
CA ASN A 86 5.64 3.19 -6.45
C ASN A 86 5.74 4.70 -6.24
N TYR A 87 6.06 5.14 -5.02
CA TYR A 87 6.30 6.54 -4.68
C TYR A 87 7.78 6.92 -4.68
N LEU A 88 8.69 5.96 -4.61
CA LEU A 88 10.14 6.18 -4.56
C LEU A 88 10.80 5.55 -5.79
N ASP A 89 11.73 6.24 -6.44
CA ASP A 89 12.51 5.69 -7.53
C ASP A 89 13.55 4.67 -7.01
N GLY A 90 14.29 4.03 -7.92
CA GLY A 90 15.32 3.05 -7.56
C GLY A 90 16.46 3.59 -6.68
N THR A 91 16.50 4.91 -6.44
CA THR A 91 17.44 5.61 -5.56
C THR A 91 16.82 6.06 -4.24
N GLY A 92 15.51 5.84 -4.05
CA GLY A 92 14.77 6.25 -2.85
C GLY A 92 14.25 7.69 -2.89
N GLU A 93 14.38 8.40 -4.01
CA GLU A 93 13.82 9.74 -4.19
C GLU A 93 12.35 9.67 -4.61
N ARG A 94 11.56 10.68 -4.24
CA ARG A 94 10.13 10.67 -4.52
C ARG A 94 9.84 10.79 -6.03
N LEU A 95 9.17 9.78 -6.60
CA LEU A 95 8.64 9.82 -7.96
C LEU A 95 7.60 10.94 -8.10
N MET A 96 7.96 11.98 -8.85
CA MET A 96 7.04 13.04 -9.23
C MET A 96 6.32 12.67 -10.52
N PHE A 97 5.00 12.51 -10.45
CA PHE A 97 4.16 12.27 -11.63
C PHE A 97 3.41 13.55 -12.01
N ASN A 98 3.70 14.08 -13.20
CA ASN A 98 2.89 15.16 -13.79
C ASN A 98 1.51 14.61 -14.17
N ARG A 99 0.48 14.92 -13.38
CA ARG A 99 -0.92 14.53 -13.64
C ARG A 99 -1.65 15.46 -14.59
N SER A 100 -0.97 16.48 -15.13
CA SER A 100 -1.55 17.37 -16.12
C SER A 100 -1.92 16.54 -17.36
N ARG A 101 -3.23 16.37 -17.61
CA ARG A 101 -3.71 15.86 -18.91
C ARG A 101 -3.09 16.76 -19.96
N LYS A 102 -2.26 16.18 -20.83
CA LYS A 102 -1.80 16.84 -22.05
C LYS A 102 -3.07 17.25 -22.79
N ARG A 103 -3.43 18.54 -22.75
CA ARG A 103 -4.47 19.04 -23.65
C ARG A 103 -3.93 18.77 -25.04
N GLY A 104 -4.64 17.95 -25.80
CA GLY A 104 -4.27 17.67 -27.18
C GLY A 104 -4.06 19.00 -27.88
N ASP A 105 -2.94 19.10 -28.58
CA ASP A 105 -2.70 20.18 -29.52
C ASP A 105 -3.65 19.93 -30.69
N GLU A 106 -4.91 20.35 -30.53
CA GLU A 106 -5.84 20.46 -31.64
C GLU A 106 -5.41 21.66 -32.47
N ASP A 107 -4.75 21.33 -33.58
CA ASP A 107 -4.47 22.16 -34.73
C ASP A 107 -5.66 23.08 -35.06
N VAL A 108 -5.54 24.36 -34.71
CA VAL A 108 -6.40 25.44 -35.23
C VAL A 108 -5.61 26.24 -36.24
N SER A 109 -5.28 25.60 -37.35
CA SER A 109 -4.98 26.26 -38.62
C SER A 109 -6.28 26.46 -39.40
N ASN A 110 -7.09 27.46 -39.05
CA ASN A 110 -8.01 28.05 -40.03
C ASN A 110 -8.38 29.51 -39.69
N LYS A 111 -7.73 30.45 -40.38
CA LYS A 111 -8.15 31.86 -40.45
C LYS A 111 -8.12 32.35 -41.89
N ARG A 112 -9.27 32.28 -42.59
CA ARG A 112 -10.02 33.43 -43.17
C ARG A 112 -10.84 33.07 -44.42
N GLY A 113 -12.11 33.47 -44.38
CA GLY A 113 -13.06 33.67 -45.48
C GLY A 113 -14.49 33.69 -44.92
N PRO A 114 -15.46 34.51 -45.39
CA PRO A 114 -15.49 35.36 -46.58
C PRO A 114 -15.71 36.86 -46.29
N GLY A 115 -15.49 37.71 -47.30
CA GLY A 115 -15.77 39.14 -47.31
C GLY A 115 -15.17 39.77 -48.56
#